data_AF-A0A2Z4W014-F1
#
_entry.id   AF-A0A2Z4W014-F1
#
_cell.length_a   1.000
_cell.length_b   1.000
_cell.length_c   1.000
_cell.angle_alpha   90.00
_cell.angle_beta   90.00
_cell.angle_gamma   90.00
#
_symmetry.space_group_name_H-M   'P 1'
#
loop_
_entity.id
_entity.type
_entity.pdbx_description
1 polymer ?
#
loop_
_entity_poly.entity_id
_entity_poly.type
_entity_poly.pdbx_seq_one_letter_code
_entity_poly.pdbx_strand_id
1 'polypeptide(L)'
;MQINTISLVIYTALIVLSAYNLRLAWRLSKLQTSALLRRPEDILPDESARLQAIDQDKKKWNILGRIFFWVALLVAFVGEMEELAFFLSLYSICNIIVLRGNIATLNILVAK
;
A
#
# COMPACT_ATOMS: atom_id res chain seq x y z
N MET A 1 23.69 -19.14 -19.94
CA MET A 1 22.96 -18.03 -19.27
C MET A 1 22.89 -18.39 -17.79
N GLN A 2 23.79 -17.87 -16.96
CA GLN A 2 23.73 -18.11 -15.52
C GLN A 2 22.54 -17.32 -14.98
N ILE A 3 21.52 -18.01 -14.49
CA ILE A 3 20.40 -17.37 -13.82
C ILE A 3 20.93 -16.85 -12.49
N ASN A 4 21.01 -15.53 -12.34
CA ASN A 4 21.36 -14.92 -11.07
C ASN A 4 20.19 -15.15 -10.10
N THR A 5 20.39 -16.06 -9.15
CA THR A 5 19.38 -16.51 -8.19
C THR A 5 18.77 -15.34 -7.42
N ILE A 6 19.55 -14.27 -7.17
CA ILE A 6 19.12 -13.07 -6.45
C ILE A 6 18.05 -12.33 -7.26
N SER A 7 18.29 -12.09 -8.54
CA SER A 7 17.36 -11.41 -9.45
C SER A 7 16.05 -12.18 -9.56
N LEU A 8 16.13 -13.52 -9.63
CA LEU A 8 14.95 -14.38 -9.67
C LEU A 8 14.07 -14.21 -8.42
N VAL A 9 14.68 -14.11 -7.23
CA VAL A 9 13.96 -13.84 -5.97
C VAL A 9 13.32 -12.46 -5.99
N ILE A 10 14.05 -11.42 -6.43
CA ILE A 10 13.53 -10.03 -6.50
C ILE A 10 12.33 -9.95 -7.45
N TYR A 11 12.43 -10.52 -8.65
CA TYR A 11 11.33 -10.51 -9.61
C TYR A 11 10.12 -11.31 -9.12
N THR A 12 10.35 -12.48 -8.52
CA THR A 12 9.26 -13.29 -7.95
C THR A 12 8.57 -12.53 -6.83
N ALA A 13 9.33 -11.88 -5.94
CA ALA A 13 8.78 -11.06 -4.87
C ALA A 13 7.95 -9.89 -5.42
N LEU A 14 8.44 -9.18 -6.45
CA LEU A 14 7.72 -8.09 -7.08
C LEU A 14 6.38 -8.54 -7.68
N ILE A 15 6.35 -9.70 -8.34
CA ILE A 15 5.12 -10.28 -8.91
C ILE A 15 4.12 -10.59 -7.79
N VAL A 16 4.55 -11.26 -6.73
CA VAL A 16 3.69 -11.61 -5.58
C VAL A 16 3.16 -10.36 -4.90
N LEU A 17 4.01 -9.36 -4.67
CA LEU A 17 3.63 -8.09 -4.06
C LEU A 17 2.63 -7.34 -4.93
N SER A 18 2.85 -7.29 -6.24
CA SER A 18 1.96 -6.61 -7.19
C SER A 18 0.58 -7.28 -7.24
N ALA A 19 0.53 -8.62 -7.31
CA ALA A 19 -0.72 -9.37 -7.27
C ALA A 19 -1.48 -9.15 -5.96
N TYR A 20 -0.77 -9.18 -4.83
CA TYR A 20 -1.37 -8.92 -3.52
C TYR A 20 -1.88 -7.48 -3.38
N ASN A 21 -1.13 -6.51 -3.91
CA ASN A 21 -1.52 -5.11 -3.92
C ASN A 21 -2.81 -4.89 -4.73
N LEU A 22 -2.91 -5.50 -5.92
CA LEU A 22 -4.12 -5.45 -6.74
C LEU A 22 -5.33 -6.05 -6.01
N ARG A 23 -5.15 -7.22 -5.37
CA ARG A 23 -6.20 -7.86 -4.56
C ARG A 23 -6.69 -6.96 -3.43
N LEU A 24 -5.79 -6.25 -2.75
CA LEU A 24 -6.14 -5.27 -1.71
C LEU A 24 -6.90 -4.08 -2.27
N ALA A 25 -6.45 -3.52 -3.41
CA ALA A 25 -7.13 -2.41 -4.08
C ALA A 25 -8.55 -2.80 -4.50
N TRP A 26 -8.75 -4.01 -5.03
CA TRP A 26 -10.07 -4.54 -5.33
C TRP A 26 -10.95 -4.68 -4.09
N ARG A 27 -10.39 -5.20 -2.98
CA ARG A 27 -11.14 -5.29 -1.72
C ARG A 27 -11.56 -3.92 -1.20
N LEU A 28 -10.67 -2.93 -1.27
CA LEU A 28 -10.97 -1.56 -0.89
C LEU A 28 -12.09 -0.97 -1.74
N SER A 29 -12.01 -1.10 -3.06
CA SER A 29 -13.03 -0.63 -3.99
C SER A 29 -14.39 -1.29 -3.74
N LYS A 30 -14.41 -2.61 -3.49
CA LYS A 30 -15.63 -3.34 -3.12
C LYS A 30 -16.23 -2.82 -1.80
N LEU A 31 -15.41 -2.54 -0.80
CA LEU A 31 -15.88 -1.98 0.46
C LEU A 31 -16.48 -0.58 0.26
N GLN A 32 -15.79 0.29 -0.47
CA GLN A 32 -16.27 1.66 -0.76
C GLN A 32 -17.61 1.68 -1.50
N THR A 33 -17.82 0.76 -2.45
CA THR A 33 -19.08 0.66 -3.20
C THR A 33 -20.23 0.11 -2.38
N SER A 34 -19.95 -0.71 -1.36
CA SER A 34 -20.96 -1.29 -0.47
C SER A 34 -21.21 -0.51 0.83
N ALA A 35 -20.39 0.51 1.11
CA ALA A 35 -20.37 1.19 2.40
C ALA A 35 -21.43 2.29 2.50
N LEU A 36 -22.36 2.15 3.43
CA LEU A 36 -23.14 3.28 3.94
C LEU A 36 -22.35 3.89 5.10
N LEU A 37 -21.68 5.02 4.84
CA LEU A 37 -20.81 5.65 5.83
C LEU A 37 -21.63 6.16 7.03
N ARG A 38 -21.14 5.88 8.25
CA ARG A 38 -21.70 6.43 9.49
C ARG A 38 -21.57 7.95 9.50
N ARG A 39 -22.51 8.64 10.16
CA ARG A 39 -22.39 10.09 10.33
C ARG A 39 -21.25 10.40 11.30
N PRO A 40 -20.56 11.55 11.18
CA PRO A 40 -19.46 11.91 12.07
C PRO A 40 -19.88 11.93 13.55
N GLU A 41 -21.16 12.22 13.78
CA GLU A 41 -21.85 12.31 15.06
C GLU A 41 -21.89 10.97 15.81
N ASP A 42 -21.85 9.86 15.06
CA ASP A 42 -21.98 8.50 15.60
C ASP A 42 -20.62 7.85 15.91
N ILE A 43 -19.51 8.56 15.67
CA ILE A 43 -18.14 8.03 15.87
C ILE A 43 -17.74 8.26 17.32
N LEU A 44 -17.41 7.17 18.03
CA LEU A 44 -17.00 7.25 19.42
C LEU A 44 -15.62 7.93 19.56
N PRO A 45 -15.32 8.61 20.68
CA PRO A 45 -14.03 9.25 20.91
C PRO A 45 -12.84 8.29 20.77
N ASP A 46 -12.99 7.03 21.21
CA ASP A 46 -11.96 5.98 21.05
C ASP A 46 -11.72 5.62 19.58
N GLU A 47 -12.77 5.51 18.78
CA GLU A 47 -12.68 5.27 17.33
C GLU A 47 -12.00 6.44 16.61
N SER A 48 -12.28 7.68 17.04
CA SER A 48 -11.65 8.87 16.49
C SER A 48 -10.14 8.90 16.72
N ALA A 49 -9.67 8.50 17.91
CA ALA A 49 -8.25 8.40 18.22
C ALA A 49 -7.58 7.31 17.39
N ARG A 50 -8.25 6.16 17.20
CA ARG A 50 -7.76 5.07 16.34
C ARG A 50 -7.69 5.48 14.87
N LEU A 51 -8.67 6.21 14.37
CA LEU A 51 -8.66 6.77 13.01
C LEU A 51 -7.50 7.74 12.81
N GLN A 52 -7.23 8.60 13.80
CA GLN A 52 -6.12 9.54 13.74
C GLN A 52 -4.76 8.83 13.73
N ALA A 53 -4.59 7.79 14.57
CA ALA A 53 -3.37 6.99 14.57
C ALA A 53 -3.13 6.31 13.20
N ILE A 54 -4.18 5.70 12.63
CA ILE A 54 -4.11 5.09 11.29
C ILE A 54 -3.77 6.16 10.23
N ASP A 55 -4.32 7.37 10.32
CA ASP A 55 -4.03 8.44 9.36
C ASP A 55 -2.59 8.93 9.42
N GLN A 56 -2.04 9.10 10.63
CA GLN A 56 -0.64 9.48 10.81
C GLN A 56 0.32 8.42 10.22
N ASP A 57 0.04 7.15 10.47
CA ASP A 57 0.86 6.07 9.92
C ASP A 57 0.75 6.02 8.39
N LYS A 58 -0.46 6.11 7.83
CA LYS A 58 -0.65 6.21 6.37
C LYS A 58 0.16 7.34 5.76
N LYS A 59 0.18 8.53 6.39
CA LYS A 59 0.97 9.68 5.91
C LYS A 59 2.46 9.36 5.82
N LYS A 60 3.04 8.78 6.88
CA LYS A 60 4.46 8.38 6.90
C LYS A 60 4.78 7.40 5.77
N TRP A 61 3.97 6.35 5.63
CA TRP A 61 4.16 5.32 4.60
C TRP A 61 3.93 5.85 3.18
N ASN A 62 3.02 6.81 3.00
CA ASN A 62 2.76 7.42 1.70
C ASN A 62 3.93 8.34 1.28
N ILE A 63 4.51 9.09 2.22
CA ILE A 63 5.72 9.89 1.95
C ILE A 63 6.87 8.96 1.53
N LEU A 64 7.11 7.90 2.31
CA LEU A 64 8.17 6.94 2.02
C LEU A 64 7.95 6.23 0.67
N GLY A 65 6.71 5.83 0.39
CA GLY A 65 6.33 5.24 -0.90
C GLY A 65 6.58 6.19 -2.07
N ARG A 66 6.26 7.48 -1.94
CA ARG A 66 6.58 8.48 -2.98
C ARG A 66 8.08 8.60 -3.23
N ILE A 67 8.90 8.56 -2.19
CA ILE A 67 10.37 8.57 -2.34
C ILE A 67 10.82 7.36 -3.15
N PHE A 68 10.38 6.14 -2.78
CA PHE A 68 10.75 4.93 -3.52
C PHE A 68 10.25 4.94 -4.96
N PHE A 69 9.06 5.50 -5.23
CA PHE A 69 8.56 5.66 -6.58
C PHE A 69 9.45 6.59 -7.42
N TRP A 70 9.85 7.75 -6.88
CA TRP A 70 10.74 8.66 -7.60
C TRP A 70 12.11 8.06 -7.84
N VAL A 71 12.65 7.32 -6.86
CA VAL A 71 13.91 6.60 -7.04
C VAL A 71 13.76 5.50 -8.11
N ALA A 72 12.69 4.71 -8.06
CA ALA A 72 12.40 3.71 -9.09
C ALA A 72 12.29 4.36 -10.48
N LEU A 73 11.64 5.51 -10.58
CA LEU A 73 11.51 6.25 -11.84
C LEU A 73 12.88 6.69 -12.36
N LEU A 74 13.77 7.22 -11.51
CA LEU A 74 15.14 7.57 -11.91
C LEU A 74 15.92 6.33 -12.38
N VAL A 75 15.86 5.24 -11.60
CA VAL A 75 16.52 3.96 -11.93
C VAL A 75 15.99 3.37 -13.24
N ALA A 76 14.71 3.56 -13.57
CA ALA A 76 14.15 3.10 -14.84
C ALA A 76 14.82 3.74 -16.08
N PHE A 77 15.41 4.93 -15.94
CA PHE A 77 16.10 5.61 -17.04
C PHE A 77 17.59 5.28 -17.13
N VAL A 78 18.27 5.04 -16.01
CA VAL A 78 19.74 4.98 -15.96
C VAL A 78 20.31 3.75 -15.25
N GLY A 79 19.49 2.97 -14.57
CA GLY A 79 19.92 1.87 -13.71
C GLY A 79 19.58 0.49 -14.26
N GLU A 80 19.89 -0.53 -13.47
CA GLU A 80 19.66 -1.93 -13.84
C GLU A 80 18.23 -2.38 -13.54
N MET A 81 17.77 -3.37 -14.31
CA MET A 81 16.42 -3.95 -14.13
C MET A 81 16.22 -4.57 -12.74
N GLU A 82 17.29 -5.07 -12.11
CA GLU A 82 17.25 -5.63 -10.76
C GLU A 82 17.01 -4.56 -9.70
N GLU A 83 17.72 -3.43 -9.81
CA GLU A 83 17.56 -2.26 -8.94
C GLU A 83 16.16 -1.66 -9.09
N LEU A 84 15.68 -1.55 -10.33
CA LEU A 84 14.33 -1.09 -10.61
C LEU A 84 13.29 -1.97 -9.90
N ALA A 85 13.41 -3.30 -10.04
CA ALA A 85 12.48 -4.23 -9.42
C ALA A 85 12.55 -4.20 -7.89
N PHE A 86 13.73 -3.96 -7.32
CA PHE A 86 13.91 -3.76 -5.89
C PHE A 86 13.16 -2.52 -5.39
N PHE A 87 13.35 -1.36 -6.00
CA PHE A 87 12.65 -0.13 -5.58
C PHE A 87 11.14 -0.20 -5.82
N LEU A 88 10.69 -0.83 -6.91
CA LEU A 88 9.27 -1.09 -7.14
C LEU A 88 8.67 -2.05 -6.08
N SER A 89 9.47 -3.00 -5.56
CA SER A 89 9.05 -3.88 -4.47
C SER A 89 8.86 -3.09 -3.17
N LEU A 90 9.81 -2.22 -2.82
CA LEU A 90 9.69 -1.33 -1.66
C LEU A 90 8.49 -0.40 -1.77
N TYR A 91 8.29 0.22 -2.95
CA TYR A 91 7.10 1.01 -3.23
C TYR A 91 5.81 0.20 -3.03
N SER A 92 5.76 -1.03 -3.56
CA SER A 92 4.60 -1.92 -3.43
C SER A 92 4.29 -2.26 -1.98
N ILE A 93 5.30 -2.51 -1.15
CA ILE A 93 5.14 -2.75 0.29
C ILE A 93 4.52 -1.52 0.98
N CYS A 94 5.03 -0.31 0.70
CA CYS A 94 4.46 0.92 1.26
C CYS A 94 2.99 1.08 0.85
N ASN A 95 2.67 0.84 -0.42
CA ASN A 95 1.31 0.95 -0.92
C ASN A 95 0.36 -0.06 -0.26
N ILE A 96 0.80 -1.31 -0.08
CA ILE A 96 0.06 -2.34 0.65
C ILE A 96 -0.30 -1.90 2.07
N ILE A 97 0.65 -1.28 2.80
CA ILE A 97 0.41 -0.79 4.16
C ILE A 97 -0.65 0.31 4.16
N VAL A 98 -0.54 1.28 3.24
CA VAL A 98 -1.52 2.37 3.11
C VAL A 98 -2.91 1.83 2.77
N LEU A 99 -2.99 0.87 1.84
CA LEU A 99 -4.24 0.19 1.46
C LEU A 99 -4.89 -0.55 2.62
N ARG A 100 -4.09 -1.27 3.43
CA ARG A 100 -4.60 -1.91 4.65
C ARG A 100 -5.14 -0.88 5.64
N GLY A 101 -4.45 0.25 5.81
CA GLY A 101 -4.93 1.37 6.61
C GLY A 101 -6.28 1.91 6.13
N ASN A 102 -6.44 2.09 4.81
CA ASN A 102 -7.70 2.56 4.22
C ASN A 102 -8.86 1.56 4.43
N ILE A 103 -8.59 0.26 4.30
CA ILE A 103 -9.56 -0.78 4.60
C ILE A 103 -9.95 -0.75 6.08
N ALA A 104 -8.98 -0.59 6.99
CA ALA A 104 -9.24 -0.49 8.42
C ALA A 104 -10.08 0.75 8.76
N THR A 105 -9.76 1.90 8.17
CA THR A 105 -10.55 3.14 8.27
C THR A 105 -12.00 2.91 7.83
N LEU A 106 -12.23 2.31 6.66
CA LEU A 106 -13.58 2.04 6.17
C LEU A 106 -14.34 1.06 7.06
N ASN A 107 -13.68 0.02 7.58
CA ASN A 107 -14.36 -0.92 8.48
C ASN A 107 -14.82 -0.23 9.78
N ILE A 108 -14.05 0.71 10.32
CA ILE A 108 -14.47 1.51 11.49
C ILE A 108 -15.66 2.41 11.11
N LEU A 109 -15.60 3.07 9.95
CA LEU A 109 -16.65 3.99 9.48
C LEU A 109 -17.94 3.30 9.02
N VAL A 110 -17.92 1.98 8.85
CA VAL A 110 -19.09 1.17 8.42
C VAL A 110 -19.60 0.27 9.55
N ALA A 111 -18.78 0.00 10.58
CA ALA A 111 -19.21 -0.76 11.75
C ALA A 111 -20.37 -0.02 12.45
N LYS A 112 -21.48 -0.73 12.62
CA LYS A 112 -22.72 -0.26 13.25
C LYS A 112 -22.76 -0.69 14.70
#